data_AF-Q8SB59-F1
#
_entry.id   AF-Q8SB59-F1
#
_cell.length_a   1.000
_cell.length_b   1.000
_cell.length_c   1.000
_cell.angle_alpha   90.00
_cell.angle_beta   90.00
_cell.angle_gamma   90.00
#
_symmetry.space_group_name_H-M   'P 1'
#
loop_
_entity.id
_entity.type
_entity.pdbx_description
1 polymer ?
#
loop_
_entity_poly.entity_id
_entity_poly.type
_entity_poly.pdbx_seq_one_letter_code
_entity_poly.pdbx_strand_id
1 'polypeptide(L)'
;MMLCINQTYTPYEFETSWDQFIKRYDLEGCPTMKALYDIREKWVPPFFRKDYCGRMMSTQRSESMNKLVKHKFVDHQTALHRFARRMLEVITDRKEKEAAETRACSGKLVLAVRWPFVIQMSRLYTRAAFRLFEEALQDSTDFRITQDDNFCNGWLVSHTKRSEKHNWCQKQFKL
;
A
#
# COMPACT_ATOMS: atom_id res chain seq x y z
N MET A 1 13.31 15.52 17.44
CA MET A 1 12.71 15.43 16.08
C MET A 1 11.85 14.18 15.90
N MET A 2 12.38 12.95 15.98
CA MET A 2 11.58 11.71 15.76
C MET A 2 10.35 11.57 16.67
N LEU A 3 10.44 11.96 17.95
CA LEU A 3 9.33 11.90 18.90
C LEU A 3 8.18 12.86 18.53
N CYS A 4 8.49 14.12 18.24
CA CYS A 4 7.50 15.14 17.88
C CYS A 4 6.75 14.81 16.56
N ILE A 5 7.42 14.14 15.63
CA ILE A 5 6.92 13.91 14.26
C ILE A 5 6.20 12.57 14.12
N ASN A 6 6.70 11.50 14.78
CA ASN A 6 6.22 10.14 14.55
C ASN A 6 5.37 9.56 15.71
N GLN A 7 5.27 10.24 16.85
CA GLN A 7 4.57 9.71 18.04
C GLN A 7 3.45 10.61 18.57
N THR A 8 3.10 11.68 17.86
CA THR A 8 2.01 12.57 18.26
C THR A 8 0.73 12.14 17.55
N TYR A 9 -0.30 11.79 18.34
CA TYR A 9 -1.58 11.29 17.83
C TYR A 9 -2.66 12.37 17.81
N THR A 10 -2.44 13.46 18.56
CA THR A 10 -3.33 14.63 18.59
C THR A 10 -2.60 15.92 18.24
N PRO A 11 -3.32 16.94 17.72
CA PRO A 11 -2.73 18.25 17.47
C PRO A 11 -2.10 18.85 18.73
N TYR A 12 -2.75 18.67 19.89
CA TYR A 12 -2.26 19.18 21.17
C TYR A 12 -0.90 18.57 21.58
N GLU A 13 -0.75 17.25 21.45
CA GLU A 13 0.52 16.56 21.70
C GLU A 13 1.63 17.05 20.76
N PHE A 14 1.28 17.31 19.49
CA PHE A 14 2.22 17.89 18.53
C PHE A 14 2.65 19.28 18.95
N GLU A 15 1.73 20.20 19.22
CA GLU A 15 2.06 21.59 19.58
C GLU A 15 2.94 21.65 20.83
N THR A 16 2.60 20.85 21.85
CA THR A 16 3.38 20.75 23.10
C THR A 16 4.78 20.21 22.84
N SER A 17 4.90 19.13 22.05
CA SER A 17 6.19 18.52 21.73
C SER A 17 7.03 19.41 20.80
N TRP A 18 6.39 20.16 19.91
CA TRP A 18 7.03 21.07 18.98
C TRP A 18 7.63 22.27 19.73
N ASP A 19 6.86 22.91 20.61
CA ASP A 19 7.34 24.00 21.45
C ASP A 19 8.54 23.58 22.34
N GLN A 20 8.45 22.43 23.00
CA GLN A 20 9.56 21.86 23.77
C GLN A 20 10.80 21.61 22.91
N PHE A 21 10.61 21.10 21.68
CA PHE A 21 11.72 20.84 20.75
C PHE A 21 12.37 22.14 20.28
N ILE A 22 11.59 23.14 19.90
CA ILE A 22 12.09 24.43 19.44
C ILE A 22 12.89 25.13 20.55
N LYS A 23 12.37 25.16 21.78
CA LYS A 23 13.05 25.75 22.94
C LYS A 23 14.32 25.01 23.33
N ARG A 24 14.27 23.67 23.36
CA ARG A 24 15.41 22.83 23.77
C ARG A 24 16.64 23.02 22.88
N TYR A 25 16.42 23.32 21.59
CA TYR A 25 17.50 23.47 20.61
C TYR A 25 17.69 24.92 20.16
N ASP A 26 17.04 25.89 20.81
CA ASP A 26 17.11 27.33 20.51
C ASP A 26 16.82 27.65 19.03
N LEU A 27 15.74 27.06 18.50
CA LEU A 27 15.37 27.13 17.08
C LEU A 27 14.29 28.18 16.76
N GLU A 28 13.91 29.01 17.73
CA GLU A 28 12.81 29.98 17.60
C GLU A 28 13.05 31.00 16.48
N GLY A 29 14.31 31.36 16.23
CA GLY A 29 14.72 32.25 15.15
C GLY A 29 14.91 31.56 13.79
N CYS A 30 14.92 30.22 13.73
CA CYS A 30 15.29 29.48 12.54
C CYS A 30 14.21 29.59 11.45
N PRO A 31 14.50 30.22 10.28
CA PRO A 31 13.51 30.38 9.21
C PRO A 31 13.00 29.03 8.69
N THR A 32 13.87 28.02 8.66
CA THR A 32 13.51 26.66 8.22
C THR A 32 12.48 26.01 9.15
N MET A 33 12.63 26.19 10.48
CA MET A 33 11.67 25.61 11.43
C MET A 33 10.32 26.32 11.37
N LYS A 34 10.30 27.65 11.17
CA LYS A 34 9.06 28.41 10.94
C LYS A 34 8.36 27.92 9.68
N ALA A 35 9.08 27.85 8.56
CA ALA A 35 8.52 27.36 7.29
C ALA A 35 7.98 25.93 7.41
N LEU A 36 8.66 25.06 8.17
CA LEU A 36 8.22 23.68 8.41
C LEU A 36 6.93 23.63 9.26
N TYR A 37 6.80 24.50 10.26
CA TYR A 37 5.60 24.66 11.07
C TYR A 37 4.42 25.22 10.26
N ASP A 38 4.67 26.17 9.36
CA ASP A 38 3.63 26.77 8.51
C ASP A 38 2.94 25.73 7.62
N ILE A 39 3.68 24.70 7.19
CA ILE A 39 3.14 23.59 6.38
C ILE A 39 2.72 22.37 7.20
N ARG A 40 2.58 22.47 8.53
CA ARG A 40 2.28 21.33 9.43
C ARG A 40 1.06 20.51 9.01
N GLU A 41 0.05 21.15 8.45
CA GLU A 41 -1.13 20.47 7.91
C GLU A 41 -0.83 19.48 6.78
N LYS A 42 0.34 19.55 6.13
CA LYS A 42 0.71 18.66 5.02
C LYS A 42 1.53 17.44 5.42
N TRP A 43 2.11 17.43 6.62
CA TRP A 43 3.09 16.41 7.00
C TRP A 43 3.00 15.94 8.46
N VAL A 44 2.21 16.60 9.31
CA VAL A 44 1.95 16.18 10.69
C VAL A 44 0.67 15.34 10.78
N PRO A 45 0.76 14.03 11.09
CA PRO A 45 -0.38 13.10 10.98
C PRO A 45 -1.66 13.53 11.70
N PRO A 46 -1.61 14.14 12.90
CA PRO A 46 -2.79 14.72 13.55
C PRO A 46 -3.58 15.75 12.73
N PHE A 47 -2.94 16.51 11.83
CA PHE A 47 -3.59 17.62 11.11
C PHE A 47 -4.17 17.20 9.76
N PHE A 48 -3.60 16.22 9.07
CA PHE A 48 -4.14 15.69 7.80
C PHE A 48 -4.90 14.38 7.95
N ARG A 49 -5.35 14.01 9.15
CA ARG A 49 -6.07 12.74 9.40
C ARG A 49 -7.32 12.54 8.53
N LYS A 50 -7.92 13.63 8.03
CA LYS A 50 -9.07 13.58 7.10
C LYS A 50 -8.67 13.15 5.69
N ASP A 51 -7.39 13.28 5.34
CA ASP A 51 -6.85 12.90 4.05
C ASP A 51 -6.38 11.45 4.09
N TYR A 52 -7.04 10.59 3.32
CA TYR A 52 -6.67 9.18 3.23
C TYR A 52 -5.37 9.01 2.42
N CYS A 53 -4.24 8.85 3.10
CA CYS A 53 -2.95 8.59 2.46
C CYS A 53 -2.67 7.09 2.17
N GLY A 54 -3.69 6.22 2.24
CA GLY A 54 -3.60 4.82 1.80
C GLY A 54 -2.36 4.05 2.28
N ARG A 55 -2.18 3.88 3.60
CA ARG A 55 -1.03 3.19 4.23
C ARG A 55 0.37 3.64 3.76
N MET A 56 0.50 4.70 2.96
CA MET A 56 1.80 5.20 2.50
C MET A 56 2.47 5.93 3.66
N MET A 57 3.53 5.32 4.18
CA MET A 57 4.47 6.02 5.06
C MET A 57 5.31 6.99 4.23
N SER A 58 5.72 8.11 4.83
CA SER A 58 6.47 9.19 4.15
C SER A 58 7.74 8.71 3.43
N THR A 59 8.38 7.63 3.91
CA THR A 59 9.60 7.06 3.33
C THR A 59 9.36 5.86 2.41
N GLN A 60 8.15 5.31 2.33
CA GLN A 60 7.91 4.06 1.59
C GLN A 60 8.31 4.16 0.11
N ARG A 61 8.08 5.32 -0.52
CA ARG A 61 8.44 5.55 -1.92
C ARG A 61 9.96 5.64 -2.13
N SER A 62 10.67 6.34 -1.24
CA SER A 62 12.13 6.47 -1.34
C SER A 62 12.83 5.17 -0.94
N GLU A 63 12.34 4.44 0.06
CA GLU A 63 12.84 3.12 0.45
C GLU A 63 12.68 2.09 -0.66
N SER A 64 11.50 2.04 -1.30
CA SER A 64 11.26 1.15 -2.44
C SER A 64 12.20 1.45 -3.61
N MET A 65 12.38 2.73 -3.95
CA MET A 65 13.33 3.14 -4.99
C MET A 65 14.77 2.79 -4.60
N ASN A 66 15.18 3.11 -3.38
CA ASN A 66 16.52 2.82 -2.88
C ASN A 66 16.81 1.31 -2.91
N LYS A 67 15.82 0.49 -2.53
CA LYS A 67 15.92 -0.97 -2.60
C LYS A 67 16.09 -1.44 -4.04
N LEU A 68 15.32 -0.91 -4.99
CA LEU A 68 15.43 -1.25 -6.41
C LEU A 68 16.81 -0.90 -6.97
N VAL A 69 17.31 0.31 -6.69
CA VAL A 69 18.61 0.78 -7.17
C VAL A 69 19.74 -0.09 -6.60
N LYS A 70 19.72 -0.34 -5.28
CA LYS A 70 20.73 -1.16 -4.59
C LYS A 70 20.70 -2.63 -4.99
N HIS A 71 19.52 -3.16 -5.34
CA HIS A 71 19.39 -4.58 -5.68
C HIS A 71 19.86 -4.89 -7.11
N LYS A 72 19.67 -3.97 -8.06
CA LYS A 72 19.85 -4.27 -9.50
C LYS A 72 20.93 -3.43 -10.20
N PHE A 73 21.30 -2.26 -9.67
CA PHE A 73 22.07 -1.28 -10.45
C PHE A 73 23.34 -0.76 -9.76
N VAL A 74 23.38 -0.74 -8.43
CA VAL A 74 24.46 -0.11 -7.66
C VAL A 74 24.84 -0.99 -6.47
N ASP A 75 26.13 -1.16 -6.25
CA ASP A 75 26.71 -1.87 -5.11
C ASP A 75 27.77 -1.01 -4.38
N HIS A 76 28.44 -1.59 -3.39
CA HIS A 76 29.48 -0.92 -2.62
C HIS A 76 30.74 -0.56 -3.43
N GLN A 77 30.93 -1.14 -4.63
CA GLN A 77 32.07 -0.89 -5.50
C GLN A 77 31.77 0.14 -6.60
N THR A 78 30.50 0.55 -6.72
CA THR A 78 30.06 1.48 -7.75
C THR A 78 30.55 2.89 -7.42
N ALA A 79 31.64 3.28 -8.08
CA ALA A 79 32.19 4.63 -7.97
C ALA A 79 31.17 5.71 -8.40
N LEU A 80 31.25 6.89 -7.77
CA LEU A 80 30.29 7.98 -7.97
C LEU A 80 30.16 8.43 -9.43
N HIS A 81 31.28 8.45 -10.19
CA HIS A 81 31.23 8.80 -11.62
C HIS A 81 30.45 7.78 -12.47
N ARG A 82 30.37 6.51 -12.03
CA ARG A 82 29.55 5.47 -12.69
C ARG A 82 28.12 5.46 -12.18
N PHE A 83 27.88 5.96 -10.96
CA PHE A 83 26.55 6.03 -10.37
C PHE A 83 25.57 6.80 -11.26
N ALA A 84 25.98 7.95 -11.81
CA ALA A 84 25.11 8.72 -12.72
C ALA A 84 24.67 7.91 -13.95
N ARG A 85 25.60 7.13 -14.54
CA ARG A 85 25.27 6.24 -15.65
C ARG A 85 24.33 5.11 -15.23
N ARG A 86 24.56 4.49 -14.08
CA ARG A 86 23.66 3.47 -13.51
C ARG A 86 22.26 4.02 -13.23
N MET A 87 22.15 5.26 -12.77
CA MET A 87 20.86 5.91 -12.56
C MET A 87 20.11 6.15 -13.89
N LEU A 88 20.82 6.44 -14.98
CA LEU A 88 20.18 6.51 -16.29
C LEU A 88 19.62 5.15 -16.72
N GLU A 89 20.36 4.06 -16.49
CA GLU A 89 19.88 2.68 -16.72
C GLU A 89 18.62 2.36 -15.90
N VAL A 90 18.55 2.80 -14.63
CA VAL A 90 17.36 2.67 -13.78
C VAL A 90 16.15 3.35 -14.41
N ILE A 91 16.32 4.57 -14.92
CA ILE A 91 15.23 5.35 -15.54
C ILE A 91 14.75 4.64 -16.81
N THR A 92 15.67 4.16 -17.65
CA THR A 92 15.34 3.45 -18.88
C THR A 92 14.61 2.13 -18.60
N ASP A 93 15.12 1.28 -17.69
CA ASP A 93 14.47 0.03 -17.28
C ASP A 93 13.04 0.27 -16.77
N ARG A 94 12.82 1.36 -16.04
CA ARG A 94 11.49 1.75 -15.57
C ARG A 94 10.57 2.16 -16.71
N LYS A 95 11.03 3.03 -17.60
CA LYS A 95 10.24 3.45 -18.77
C LYS A 95 9.85 2.25 -19.64
N GLU A 96 10.76 1.31 -19.81
CA GLU A 96 10.50 0.08 -20.56
C GLU A 96 9.45 -0.79 -19.89
N LYS A 97 9.55 -1.01 -18.57
CA LYS A 97 8.56 -1.75 -17.79
C LYS A 97 7.19 -1.08 -17.79
N GLU A 98 7.13 0.23 -17.54
CA GLU A 98 5.89 1.01 -17.59
C GLU A 98 5.25 0.94 -18.98
N ALA A 99 6.05 1.03 -20.05
CA ALA A 99 5.56 0.87 -21.42
C ALA A 99 5.08 -0.57 -21.69
N ALA A 100 5.78 -1.59 -21.18
CA ALA A 100 5.37 -2.99 -21.30
C ALA A 100 4.05 -3.25 -20.56
N GLU A 101 3.91 -2.75 -19.34
CA GLU A 101 2.67 -2.79 -18.57
C GLU A 101 1.54 -2.06 -19.30
N THR A 102 1.80 -0.86 -19.84
CA THR A 102 0.81 -0.09 -20.59
C THR A 102 0.32 -0.86 -21.81
N ARG A 103 1.23 -1.45 -22.61
CA ARG A 103 0.89 -2.28 -23.77
C ARG A 103 0.11 -3.53 -23.36
N ALA A 104 0.57 -4.23 -22.33
CA ALA A 104 -0.16 -5.36 -21.76
C ALA A 104 -1.56 -4.92 -21.32
N CYS A 105 -1.69 -3.68 -20.84
CA CYS A 105 -2.91 -3.06 -20.36
C CYS A 105 -3.87 -2.55 -21.45
N SER A 106 -3.42 -2.37 -22.69
CA SER A 106 -4.22 -1.78 -23.78
C SER A 106 -5.29 -2.71 -24.35
N GLY A 107 -5.15 -4.03 -24.16
CA GLY A 107 -6.15 -5.00 -24.65
C GLY A 107 -7.51 -4.87 -23.94
N LYS A 108 -8.57 -5.36 -24.58
CA LYS A 108 -9.88 -5.49 -23.92
C LYS A 108 -9.78 -6.51 -22.79
N LEU A 109 -10.33 -6.18 -21.63
CA LEU A 109 -10.34 -7.10 -20.51
C LEU A 109 -11.29 -8.27 -20.83
N VAL A 110 -10.81 -9.50 -20.67
CA VAL A 110 -11.64 -10.71 -20.82
C VAL A 110 -12.17 -11.06 -19.44
N LEU A 111 -13.48 -10.93 -19.25
CA LEU A 111 -14.14 -11.24 -17.97
C LEU A 111 -14.47 -12.72 -17.89
N ALA A 112 -14.07 -13.38 -16.80
CA ALA A 112 -14.45 -14.77 -16.52
C ALA A 112 -15.97 -14.91 -16.27
N VAL A 113 -16.59 -13.89 -15.65
CA VAL A 113 -18.00 -13.90 -15.24
C VAL A 113 -18.71 -12.65 -15.77
N ARG A 114 -19.95 -12.81 -16.24
CA ARG A 114 -20.75 -11.71 -16.84
C ARG A 114 -21.69 -11.03 -15.84
N TRP A 115 -21.35 -11.01 -14.56
CA TRP A 115 -22.17 -10.33 -13.55
C TRP A 115 -22.11 -8.81 -13.73
N PRO A 116 -23.22 -8.08 -13.61
CA PRO A 116 -23.26 -6.63 -13.85
C PRO A 116 -22.24 -5.83 -13.02
N PHE A 117 -22.06 -6.19 -11.75
CA PHE A 117 -21.10 -5.52 -10.87
C PHE A 117 -19.64 -5.80 -11.26
N VAL A 118 -19.32 -7.00 -11.75
CA VAL A 118 -17.98 -7.35 -12.23
C VAL A 118 -17.63 -6.52 -13.47
N ILE A 119 -18.59 -6.34 -14.38
CA ILE A 119 -18.43 -5.46 -15.54
C ILE A 119 -18.17 -4.02 -15.11
N GLN A 120 -18.90 -3.53 -14.10
CA GLN A 120 -18.68 -2.20 -13.55
C GLN A 120 -17.28 -2.06 -12.93
N MET A 121 -16.87 -3.00 -12.09
CA MET A 121 -15.56 -2.98 -11.44
C MET A 121 -14.41 -3.05 -12.45
N SER A 122 -14.58 -3.75 -13.57
CA SER A 122 -13.58 -3.84 -14.64
C SER A 122 -13.28 -2.49 -15.31
N ARG A 123 -14.22 -1.55 -15.24
CA ARG A 123 -14.08 -0.20 -15.79
C ARG A 123 -13.54 0.80 -14.75
N LEU A 124 -13.84 0.57 -13.48
CA LEU A 124 -13.44 1.47 -12.38
C LEU A 124 -12.02 1.19 -11.88
N TYR A 125 -11.62 -0.08 -11.84
CA TYR A 125 -10.34 -0.47 -11.28
C TYR A 125 -9.21 -0.42 -12.31
N THR A 126 -8.01 -0.09 -11.83
CA THR A 126 -6.79 -0.35 -12.58
C THR A 126 -6.68 -1.86 -12.80
N ARG A 127 -6.02 -2.29 -13.88
CA ARG A 127 -5.88 -3.74 -14.18
C ARG A 127 -5.26 -4.54 -13.04
N ALA A 128 -4.29 -3.96 -12.32
CA ALA A 128 -3.69 -4.60 -11.15
C ALA A 128 -4.72 -4.76 -10.02
N ALA A 129 -5.48 -3.70 -9.71
CA ALA A 129 -6.54 -3.77 -8.71
C ALA A 129 -7.67 -4.73 -9.12
N PHE A 130 -8.02 -4.77 -10.40
CA PHE A 130 -9.05 -5.67 -10.90
C PHE A 130 -8.63 -7.15 -10.79
N ARG A 131 -7.37 -7.49 -11.05
CA ARG A 131 -6.88 -8.86 -10.81
C ARG A 131 -7.00 -9.28 -9.34
N LEU A 132 -6.63 -8.39 -8.41
CA LEU A 132 -6.82 -8.66 -6.98
C LEU A 132 -8.30 -8.86 -6.62
N PHE A 133 -9.19 -8.08 -7.25
CA PHE A 133 -10.63 -8.24 -7.11
C PHE A 133 -11.12 -9.58 -7.67
N GLU A 134 -10.66 -9.99 -8.86
CA GLU A 134 -11.03 -11.29 -9.45
C GLU A 134 -10.55 -12.46 -8.58
N GLU A 135 -9.32 -12.42 -8.06
CA GLU A 135 -8.80 -13.41 -7.13
C GLU A 135 -9.66 -13.49 -5.86
N ALA A 136 -9.97 -12.34 -5.25
CA ALA A 136 -10.81 -12.29 -4.06
C ALA A 136 -12.24 -12.78 -4.33
N LEU A 137 -12.80 -12.46 -5.50
CA LEU A 137 -14.12 -12.92 -5.91
C LEU A 137 -14.14 -14.43 -6.09
N GLN A 138 -13.13 -15.00 -6.74
CA GLN A 138 -13.01 -16.44 -6.92
C GLN A 138 -12.91 -17.15 -5.57
N ASP A 139 -12.04 -16.66 -4.68
CA ASP A 139 -11.95 -17.19 -3.31
C ASP A 139 -13.31 -17.08 -2.60
N SER A 140 -14.06 -15.98 -2.76
CA SER A 140 -15.38 -15.85 -2.10
C SER A 140 -16.44 -16.84 -2.58
N THR A 141 -16.22 -17.50 -3.72
CA THR A 141 -17.15 -18.47 -4.30
C THR A 141 -16.74 -19.93 -4.05
N ASP A 142 -15.53 -20.18 -3.55
CA ASP A 142 -14.95 -21.51 -3.38
C ASP A 142 -15.49 -22.23 -2.12
N PHE A 143 -16.79 -22.20 -1.86
CA PHE A 143 -17.42 -22.89 -0.72
C PHE A 143 -18.13 -24.19 -1.13
N ARG A 144 -18.04 -25.22 -0.27
CA ARG A 144 -18.71 -26.51 -0.40
C ARG A 144 -19.65 -26.73 0.79
N ILE A 145 -20.84 -27.24 0.49
CA ILE A 145 -21.84 -27.62 1.48
C ILE A 145 -21.81 -29.16 1.60
N THR A 146 -21.69 -29.67 2.82
CA THR A 146 -21.73 -31.11 3.15
C THR A 146 -22.75 -31.37 4.26
N GLN A 147 -23.35 -32.56 4.30
CA GLN A 147 -24.29 -32.93 5.35
C GLN A 147 -23.54 -33.23 6.67
N ASP A 148 -24.06 -32.76 7.81
CA ASP A 148 -23.48 -33.04 9.13
C ASP A 148 -24.03 -34.36 9.68
N ASP A 149 -23.22 -35.42 9.70
CA ASP A 149 -23.62 -36.74 10.20
C ASP A 149 -24.00 -36.75 11.69
N ASN A 150 -23.59 -35.72 12.45
CA ASN A 150 -23.89 -35.60 13.88
C ASN A 150 -25.14 -34.77 14.19
N PHE A 151 -25.79 -34.16 13.19
CA PHE A 151 -26.98 -33.32 13.38
C PHE A 151 -28.04 -33.62 12.31
N CYS A 152 -29.19 -34.18 12.72
CA CYS A 152 -30.29 -34.43 11.80
C CYS A 152 -30.72 -33.11 11.11
N ASN A 153 -30.60 -33.06 9.78
CA ASN A 153 -30.84 -31.89 8.91
C ASN A 153 -29.85 -30.72 9.03
N GLY A 154 -28.64 -30.92 9.57
CA GLY A 154 -27.60 -29.89 9.62
C GLY A 154 -26.76 -29.84 8.36
N TRP A 155 -26.43 -28.64 7.89
CA TRP A 155 -25.53 -28.43 6.75
C TRP A 155 -24.25 -27.74 7.20
N LEU A 156 -23.10 -28.29 6.78
CA LEU A 156 -21.78 -27.73 7.04
C LEU A 156 -21.27 -27.04 5.78
N VAL A 157 -21.04 -25.73 5.87
CA VAL A 157 -20.38 -24.94 4.81
C VAL A 157 -18.91 -24.84 5.14
N SER A 158 -18.06 -25.32 4.24
CA SER A 158 -16.61 -25.28 4.36
C SER A 158 -15.98 -24.75 3.08
N HIS A 159 -14.89 -23.99 3.20
CA HIS A 159 -14.17 -23.50 2.03
C HIS A 159 -13.35 -24.64 1.40
N THR A 160 -13.38 -24.74 0.07
CA THR A 160 -12.78 -25.83 -0.73
C THR A 160 -11.27 -25.83 -0.65
N LYS A 161 -10.66 -24.64 -0.51
CA LYS A 161 -9.22 -24.47 -0.25
C LYS A 161 -9.02 -23.92 1.16
N ARG A 162 -8.47 -24.69 2.09
CA ARG A 162 -8.05 -24.18 3.41
C ARG A 162 -6.78 -23.31 3.25
N SER A 163 -6.93 -22.17 2.59
CA SER A 163 -5.87 -21.21 2.34
C SER A 163 -5.59 -20.41 3.61
N GLU A 164 -4.32 -20.25 3.98
CA GLU A 164 -3.89 -19.40 5.09
C GLU A 164 -3.97 -17.90 4.77
N LYS A 165 -4.25 -17.53 3.51
CA LYS A 165 -4.32 -16.12 3.09
C LYS A 165 -5.45 -15.36 3.80
N HIS A 166 -6.56 -16.02 4.12
CA HIS A 166 -7.75 -15.37 4.65
C HIS A 166 -8.38 -16.17 5.79
N ASN A 167 -8.57 -15.52 6.96
CA ASN A 167 -9.12 -16.14 8.17
C ASN A 167 -10.50 -16.77 7.98
N TRP A 168 -11.30 -16.31 7.01
CA TRP A 168 -12.63 -16.85 6.74
C TRP A 168 -12.59 -18.13 5.89
N CYS A 169 -11.53 -18.37 5.10
CA CYS A 169 -11.34 -19.62 4.37
C CYS A 169 -11.03 -20.82 5.29
N GLN A 170 -10.73 -20.57 6.57
CA GLN A 170 -10.42 -21.61 7.56
C GLN A 170 -11.63 -22.00 8.42
N LYS A 171 -12.67 -21.18 8.40
CA LYS A 171 -13.85 -21.35 9.25
C LYS A 171 -14.86 -22.26 8.56
N GLN A 172 -15.49 -23.10 9.37
CA GLN A 172 -16.66 -23.86 8.97
C GLN A 172 -17.88 -23.22 9.62
N PHE A 173 -18.96 -23.13 8.86
CA PHE A 173 -20.22 -22.56 9.32
C PHE A 173 -21.25 -23.67 9.34
N LYS A 174 -21.97 -23.82 10.46
CA LYS A 174 -23.14 -24.70 10.55
C LYS A 174 -24.38 -23.87 10.21
N LEU A 175 -25.20 -24.38 9.31
CA LEU A 175 -26.52 -23.86 8.95
C LEU A 175 -27.61 -24.76 9.52
#